data_AF-A0A4R9QXW4-F1
#
_entry.id   AF-A0A4R9QXW4-F1
#
_cell.length_a   1.000
_cell.length_b   1.000
_cell.length_c   1.000
_cell.angle_alpha   90.00
_cell.angle_beta   90.00
_cell.angle_gamma   90.00
#
_symmetry.space_group_name_H-M   'P 1'
#
loop_
_entity.id
_entity.type
_entity.pdbx_description
1 polymer ?
#
loop_
_entity_poly.entity_id
_entity_poly.type
_entity_poly.pdbx_seq_one_letter_code
_entity_poly.pdbx_strand_id
1 'polypeptide(L)'
;MVWGAVPGRSMLLLVPSGCKEPQTARMVAEWAQNHFTMPAQFANHRPICVRVTSDAMLSSAQFTATVAQRIRQQAQVTVDVDPIDYPSDVLQNVVEAALDAGSYPILVIERFHAFATIRDGGMTSVLSGMRSLEHERKLTTLALSAIGYDAIRRELDAQQPFLNSVYGDNHDQAVMSLLSREDFVSAAQERGIAPPAANRLYSKAGGPDAVYEALLDVADSGEGQLVAQCLHRAGPAVDRFLDRFIAIPAAQRQELFVSLALGKIRPAQEAFLLQNPLHNFLCKRNESNELICSTQILARRILQGTLPQWSAYGDCLTALEEGDVRRAGMLAATLTDPNPRLTAFRELISLRSALHPETNRGLFGIDWPAVDQGLKQLGRLDPERLQPFRDWLDQIGRWAECIKRVVGFPRLRADVLARRAADPELRTALLFMIVGATRSALALSEPAGRVNALVNVPETILQTIAAGFCSIDFANSPVELVEADFDGYFSGQTAFVFPSAGQKMTLSALLTIVPAMLARQRTKGASALVDAEQIRPLHGKLIDAVRNPAAHTVVAFASRDADLLQQVCGSWLHDWIAMEGYESEEDIPGIRGTPSCEALGTLLMG
;
A
#
# COMPACT_ATOMS: atom_id res chain seq x y z
N MET A 1 15.05 -31.26 -18.26
CA MET A 1 14.26 -31.74 -19.42
C MET A 1 14.94 -31.40 -20.75
N VAL A 2 15.47 -30.18 -20.96
CA VAL A 2 16.08 -29.74 -22.24
C VAL A 2 17.28 -30.59 -22.69
N TRP A 3 18.34 -30.71 -21.87
CA TRP A 3 19.50 -31.55 -22.25
C TRP A 3 19.25 -33.06 -22.23
N GLY A 4 18.11 -33.49 -21.68
CA GLY A 4 17.64 -34.87 -21.84
C GLY A 4 17.11 -35.14 -23.24
N ALA A 5 16.56 -34.13 -23.92
CA ALA A 5 16.08 -34.23 -25.30
C ALA A 5 17.20 -33.96 -26.31
N VAL A 6 18.00 -32.90 -26.10
CA VAL A 6 19.16 -32.57 -26.95
C VAL A 6 20.36 -32.18 -26.07
N PRO A 7 21.33 -33.10 -25.87
CA PRO A 7 22.51 -32.84 -25.07
C PRO A 7 23.32 -31.62 -25.55
N GLY A 8 23.78 -30.81 -24.60
CA GLY A 8 24.64 -29.64 -24.88
C GLY A 8 24.01 -28.48 -25.66
N ARG A 9 22.68 -28.37 -25.70
CA ARG A 9 22.02 -27.22 -26.34
C ARG A 9 22.28 -25.91 -25.59
N SER A 10 22.59 -24.85 -26.34
CA SER A 10 22.66 -23.47 -25.84
C SER A 10 21.29 -22.90 -25.53
N MET A 11 21.24 -22.01 -24.54
CA MET A 11 19.99 -21.47 -24.01
C MET A 11 20.09 -19.97 -23.71
N LEU A 12 18.97 -19.27 -23.91
CA LEU A 12 18.69 -17.97 -23.32
C LEU A 12 17.88 -18.16 -22.03
N LEU A 13 18.45 -17.71 -20.92
CA LEU A 13 17.86 -17.74 -19.59
C LEU A 13 17.33 -16.35 -19.26
N LEU A 14 16.01 -16.18 -19.27
CA LEU A 14 15.39 -14.91 -18.92
C LEU A 14 15.25 -14.77 -17.40
N VAL A 15 15.93 -13.77 -16.86
CA VAL A 15 15.96 -13.41 -15.44
C VAL A 15 15.60 -11.93 -15.33
N PRO A 16 14.40 -11.57 -14.81
CA PRO A 16 14.04 -10.17 -14.68
C PRO A 16 15.02 -9.37 -13.82
N SER A 17 15.18 -8.08 -14.13
CA SER A 17 15.90 -7.15 -13.25
C SER A 17 15.29 -7.21 -11.84
N GLY A 18 16.15 -7.33 -10.82
CA GLY A 18 15.70 -7.41 -9.43
C GLY A 18 15.54 -8.84 -8.88
N CYS A 19 15.75 -9.88 -9.69
CA CYS A 19 15.76 -11.29 -9.24
C CYS A 19 17.18 -11.84 -9.00
N LYS A 20 18.03 -11.04 -8.32
CA LYS A 20 19.41 -11.40 -7.94
C LYS A 20 20.24 -12.08 -9.05
N GLU A 21 20.27 -11.49 -10.25
CA GLU A 21 20.98 -12.03 -11.42
C GLU A 21 22.37 -12.65 -11.12
N PRO A 22 23.28 -12.03 -10.32
CA PRO A 22 24.59 -12.62 -10.05
C PRO A 22 24.53 -13.91 -9.24
N GLN A 23 23.58 -14.03 -8.31
CA GLN A 23 23.35 -15.24 -7.52
C GLN A 23 22.77 -16.34 -8.42
N THR A 24 21.76 -16.01 -9.21
CA THR A 24 21.15 -16.91 -10.19
C THR A 24 22.19 -17.45 -11.17
N ALA A 25 23.09 -16.61 -11.68
CA ALA A 25 24.20 -17.04 -12.53
C ALA A 25 25.15 -18.04 -11.84
N ARG A 26 25.40 -17.89 -10.52
CA ARG A 26 26.21 -18.86 -9.75
C ARG A 26 25.50 -20.21 -9.69
N MET A 27 24.23 -20.18 -9.29
CA MET A 27 23.40 -21.37 -9.12
C MET A 27 23.24 -22.13 -10.44
N VAL A 28 23.02 -21.42 -11.55
CA VAL A 28 22.94 -22.03 -12.88
C VAL A 28 24.26 -22.68 -13.28
N ALA A 29 25.40 -22.03 -13.04
CA ALA A 29 26.70 -22.60 -13.36
C ALA A 29 27.00 -23.85 -12.52
N GLU A 30 26.75 -23.80 -11.22
CA GLU A 30 26.92 -24.95 -10.31
C GLU A 30 25.98 -26.09 -10.68
N TRP A 31 24.71 -25.79 -10.98
CA TRP A 31 23.74 -26.78 -11.40
C TRP A 31 24.12 -27.42 -12.72
N ALA A 32 24.52 -26.62 -13.72
CA ALA A 32 24.97 -27.09 -15.02
C ALA A 32 26.17 -28.02 -14.88
N GLN A 33 27.17 -27.66 -14.09
CA GLN A 33 28.35 -28.51 -13.89
C GLN A 33 28.01 -29.90 -13.34
N ASN A 34 26.94 -30.03 -12.56
CA ASN A 34 26.53 -31.30 -11.94
C ASN A 34 25.49 -32.08 -12.74
N HIS A 35 24.72 -31.43 -13.61
CA HIS A 35 23.56 -32.04 -14.29
C HIS A 35 23.62 -31.94 -15.82
N PHE A 36 24.72 -31.44 -16.38
CA PHE A 36 24.90 -31.33 -17.82
C PHE A 36 24.97 -32.69 -18.50
N THR A 37 24.14 -32.89 -19.51
CA THR A 37 24.23 -34.07 -20.37
C THR A 37 25.20 -33.80 -21.50
N MET A 38 26.31 -34.54 -21.53
CA MET A 38 27.33 -34.41 -22.56
C MET A 38 26.80 -34.78 -23.96
N PRO A 39 27.22 -34.05 -25.02
CA PRO A 39 27.10 -34.51 -26.39
C PRO A 39 27.78 -35.87 -26.56
N ALA A 40 27.21 -36.76 -27.38
CA ALA A 40 27.70 -38.13 -27.56
C ALA A 40 29.19 -38.21 -27.93
N GLN A 41 29.69 -37.26 -28.74
CA GLN A 41 31.09 -37.19 -29.15
C GLN A 41 32.07 -36.81 -28.01
N PHE A 42 31.56 -36.28 -26.89
CA PHE A 42 32.31 -35.85 -25.72
C PHE A 42 31.82 -36.54 -24.43
N ALA A 43 31.28 -37.75 -24.54
CA ALA A 43 30.67 -38.46 -23.41
C ALA A 43 31.61 -38.70 -22.22
N ASN A 44 32.93 -38.74 -22.46
CA ASN A 44 33.96 -38.95 -21.44
C ASN A 44 34.56 -37.65 -20.89
N HIS A 45 34.09 -36.49 -21.37
CA HIS A 45 34.61 -35.20 -20.94
C HIS A 45 33.96 -34.75 -19.64
N ARG A 46 34.62 -33.84 -18.93
CA ARG A 46 34.07 -33.18 -17.73
C ARG A 46 33.56 -31.77 -18.08
N PRO A 47 32.36 -31.37 -17.64
CA PRO A 47 31.88 -30.01 -17.88
C PRO A 47 32.65 -29.01 -17.01
N ILE A 48 33.07 -27.90 -17.62
CA ILE A 48 33.64 -26.74 -16.92
C ILE A 48 32.79 -25.50 -17.21
N CYS A 49 32.39 -24.78 -16.18
CA CYS A 49 31.52 -23.61 -16.32
C CYS A 49 32.33 -22.33 -16.19
N VAL A 50 32.45 -21.61 -17.31
CA VAL A 50 33.13 -20.32 -17.38
C VAL A 50 32.11 -19.21 -17.43
N ARG A 51 32.03 -18.44 -16.35
CA ARG A 51 31.15 -17.27 -16.27
C ARG A 51 31.85 -16.04 -16.83
N VAL A 52 31.11 -15.12 -17.42
CA VAL A 52 31.61 -13.83 -17.89
C VAL A 52 30.54 -12.78 -17.69
N THR A 53 30.91 -11.63 -17.10
CA THR A 53 30.02 -10.49 -16.93
C THR A 53 30.40 -9.39 -17.92
N SER A 54 29.46 -8.95 -18.75
CA SER A 54 29.76 -8.10 -19.91
C SER A 54 29.79 -6.60 -19.64
N ASP A 55 29.37 -6.12 -18.47
CA ASP A 55 29.23 -4.67 -18.21
C ASP A 55 30.55 -3.88 -18.26
N ALA A 56 31.67 -4.55 -17.99
CA ALA A 56 32.99 -3.95 -18.00
C ALA A 56 33.74 -4.16 -19.34
N MET A 57 33.12 -4.85 -20.30
CA MET A 57 33.77 -5.23 -21.56
C MET A 57 33.46 -4.21 -22.64
N LEU A 58 34.53 -3.64 -23.21
CA LEU A 58 34.45 -2.59 -24.22
C LEU A 58 34.76 -3.10 -25.64
N SER A 59 35.36 -4.29 -25.78
CA SER A 59 35.77 -4.83 -27.07
C SER A 59 35.70 -6.36 -27.14
N SER A 60 35.70 -6.89 -28.37
CA SER A 60 35.76 -8.34 -28.62
C SER A 60 37.01 -8.99 -28.04
N ALA A 61 38.17 -8.33 -28.14
CA ALA A 61 39.43 -8.82 -27.59
C ALA A 61 39.40 -8.96 -26.06
N GLN A 62 38.78 -8.02 -25.34
CA GLN A 62 38.64 -8.12 -23.89
C GLN A 62 37.73 -9.28 -23.49
N PHE A 63 36.63 -9.49 -24.22
CA PHE A 63 35.74 -10.61 -24.00
C PHE A 63 36.46 -11.95 -24.21
N THR A 64 37.10 -12.15 -25.36
CA THR A 64 37.76 -13.41 -25.70
C THR A 64 38.97 -13.69 -24.82
N ALA A 65 39.76 -12.67 -24.47
CA ALA A 65 40.85 -12.82 -23.51
C ALA A 65 40.34 -13.26 -22.13
N THR A 66 39.23 -12.70 -21.66
CA THR A 66 38.62 -13.09 -20.37
C THR A 66 38.10 -14.53 -20.40
N VAL A 67 37.42 -14.92 -21.49
CA VAL A 67 36.97 -16.31 -21.70
C VAL A 67 38.16 -17.26 -21.71
N ALA A 68 39.18 -16.94 -22.52
CA ALA A 68 40.37 -17.77 -22.67
C ALA A 68 41.12 -17.93 -21.34
N GLN A 69 41.31 -16.85 -20.59
CA GLN A 69 41.95 -16.90 -19.26
C GLN A 69 41.19 -17.85 -18.31
N ARG A 70 39.85 -17.75 -18.26
CA ARG A 70 39.03 -18.57 -17.36
C ARG A 70 39.00 -20.05 -17.79
N ILE A 71 38.96 -20.33 -19.09
CA ILE A 71 39.05 -21.70 -19.60
C ILE A 71 40.42 -22.30 -19.27
N ARG A 72 41.52 -21.58 -19.53
CA ARG A 72 42.89 -22.04 -19.19
C ARG A 72 43.03 -22.40 -17.71
N GLN A 73 42.49 -21.56 -16.83
CA GLN A 73 42.55 -21.78 -15.38
C GLN A 73 41.75 -23.02 -14.96
N GLN A 74 40.56 -23.23 -15.52
CA GLN A 74 39.69 -24.35 -15.11
C GLN A 74 40.06 -25.68 -15.78
N ALA A 75 40.42 -25.66 -17.06
CA ALA A 75 40.84 -26.84 -17.82
C ALA A 75 42.32 -27.20 -17.62
N GLN A 76 43.11 -26.31 -17.00
CA GLN A 76 44.56 -26.44 -16.81
C GLN A 76 45.33 -26.62 -18.13
N VAL A 77 44.94 -25.86 -19.15
CA VAL A 77 45.56 -25.90 -20.50
C VAL A 77 46.41 -24.67 -20.76
N THR A 78 47.51 -24.86 -21.49
CA THR A 78 48.34 -23.79 -22.04
C THR A 78 48.01 -23.61 -23.50
N VAL A 79 47.56 -22.41 -23.86
CA VAL A 79 47.32 -22.01 -25.25
C VAL A 79 48.15 -20.76 -25.48
N ASP A 80 49.02 -20.77 -26.46
CA ASP A 80 49.70 -19.55 -26.89
C ASP A 80 48.67 -18.67 -27.61
N VAL A 81 48.50 -17.45 -27.13
CA VAL A 81 47.69 -16.44 -27.81
C VAL A 81 48.60 -15.28 -28.13
N ASP A 82 48.78 -15.04 -29.43
CA ASP A 82 49.51 -13.90 -29.94
C ASP A 82 48.63 -12.64 -29.78
N PRO A 83 49.19 -11.49 -29.37
CA PRO A 83 48.48 -10.21 -29.38
C PRO A 83 47.84 -9.83 -30.73
N ILE A 84 48.28 -10.43 -31.84
CA ILE A 84 47.77 -10.20 -33.20
C ILE A 84 46.61 -11.15 -33.55
N ASP A 85 46.40 -12.22 -32.78
CA ASP A 85 45.37 -13.23 -33.07
C ASP A 85 43.98 -12.61 -33.12
N TYR A 86 43.20 -13.03 -34.12
CA TYR A 86 41.85 -12.55 -34.26
C TYR A 86 40.96 -13.11 -33.13
N PRO A 87 40.04 -12.33 -32.54
CA PRO A 87 39.29 -12.75 -31.36
C PRO A 87 38.53 -14.09 -31.50
N SER A 88 37.97 -14.38 -32.68
CA SER A 88 37.31 -15.67 -32.95
C SER A 88 38.28 -16.85 -32.87
N ASP A 89 39.51 -16.67 -33.32
CA ASP A 89 40.52 -17.72 -33.42
C ASP A 89 41.06 -18.02 -32.03
N VAL A 90 41.27 -16.98 -31.21
CA VAL A 90 41.57 -17.13 -29.78
C VAL A 90 40.52 -17.97 -29.07
N LEU A 91 39.23 -17.71 -29.35
CA LEU A 91 38.12 -18.46 -28.75
C LEU A 91 38.10 -19.92 -29.23
N GLN A 92 38.29 -20.16 -30.53
CA GLN A 92 38.31 -21.50 -31.09
C GLN A 92 39.47 -22.32 -30.51
N ASN A 93 40.69 -21.77 -30.54
CA ASN A 93 41.89 -22.45 -30.07
C ASN A 93 41.79 -22.84 -28.59
N VAL A 94 41.23 -21.96 -27.74
CA VAL A 94 41.09 -22.27 -26.32
C VAL A 94 39.99 -23.30 -26.03
N VAL A 95 38.91 -23.33 -26.81
CA VAL A 95 37.86 -24.34 -26.69
C VAL A 95 38.37 -25.71 -27.15
N GLU A 96 39.08 -25.77 -28.28
CA GLU A 96 39.66 -27.02 -28.79
C GLU A 96 40.72 -27.57 -27.84
N ALA A 97 41.61 -26.73 -27.31
CA ALA A 97 42.59 -27.15 -26.30
C ALA A 97 41.92 -27.70 -25.02
N ALA A 98 40.81 -27.10 -24.57
CA ALA A 98 40.07 -27.62 -23.42
C ALA A 98 39.45 -28.99 -23.70
N LEU A 99 38.89 -29.18 -24.90
CA LEU A 99 38.33 -30.47 -25.33
C LEU A 99 39.41 -31.55 -25.44
N ASP A 100 40.59 -31.21 -25.97
CA ASP A 100 41.73 -32.13 -26.04
C ASP A 100 42.22 -32.54 -24.65
N ALA A 101 42.11 -31.65 -23.66
CA ALA A 101 42.37 -31.93 -22.25
C ALA A 101 41.22 -32.65 -21.52
N GLY A 102 40.18 -33.09 -22.23
CA GLY A 102 39.05 -33.82 -21.64
C GLY A 102 38.03 -32.94 -20.92
N SER A 103 38.05 -31.62 -21.13
CA SER A 103 37.13 -30.67 -20.52
C SER A 103 36.17 -30.08 -21.55
N TYR A 104 34.87 -30.09 -21.25
CA TYR A 104 33.83 -29.51 -22.10
C TYR A 104 33.44 -28.11 -21.59
N PRO A 105 33.70 -27.04 -22.35
CA PRO A 105 33.39 -25.68 -21.90
C PRO A 105 31.89 -25.36 -22.00
N ILE A 106 31.35 -24.85 -20.89
CA ILE A 106 30.03 -24.24 -20.80
C ILE A 106 30.24 -22.76 -20.49
N LEU A 107 29.94 -21.89 -21.45
CA LEU A 107 30.11 -20.45 -21.31
C LEU A 107 28.82 -19.82 -20.78
N VAL A 108 28.89 -19.20 -19.61
CA VAL A 108 27.77 -18.50 -18.99
C VAL A 108 27.97 -17.00 -19.18
N ILE A 109 27.18 -16.39 -20.05
CA ILE A 109 27.25 -14.94 -20.32
C ILE A 109 26.21 -14.25 -19.46
N GLU A 110 26.66 -13.55 -18.43
CA GLU A 110 25.80 -12.74 -17.57
C GLU A 110 25.46 -11.42 -18.26
N ARG A 111 24.20 -10.98 -18.12
CA ARG A 111 23.71 -9.70 -18.66
C ARG A 111 23.93 -9.57 -20.17
N PHE A 112 23.47 -10.57 -20.93
CA PHE A 112 23.64 -10.64 -22.38
C PHE A 112 23.15 -9.37 -23.13
N HIS A 113 22.13 -8.68 -22.65
CA HIS A 113 21.71 -7.38 -23.21
C HIS A 113 22.84 -6.34 -23.21
N ALA A 114 23.74 -6.34 -22.24
CA ALA A 114 24.93 -5.48 -22.23
C ALA A 114 26.00 -6.03 -23.20
N PHE A 115 26.24 -7.34 -23.22
CA PHE A 115 27.13 -7.98 -24.20
C PHE A 115 26.76 -7.64 -25.65
N ALA A 116 25.46 -7.63 -25.96
CA ALA A 116 24.96 -7.29 -27.30
C ALA A 116 25.20 -5.83 -27.71
N THR A 117 25.54 -4.94 -26.76
CA THR A 117 25.80 -3.50 -27.02
C THR A 117 27.26 -3.18 -27.35
N ILE A 118 28.17 -4.16 -27.30
CA ILE A 118 29.60 -3.96 -27.57
C ILE A 118 29.80 -3.55 -29.05
N ARG A 119 30.15 -2.28 -29.26
CA ARG A 119 30.37 -1.65 -30.57
C ARG A 119 31.79 -1.88 -31.07
N ASP A 120 32.12 -3.13 -31.39
CA ASP A 120 33.44 -3.49 -31.90
C ASP A 120 33.32 -4.39 -33.15
N GLY A 121 34.09 -4.08 -34.20
CA GLY A 121 34.01 -4.80 -35.48
C GLY A 121 34.37 -6.29 -35.38
N GLY A 122 35.20 -6.68 -34.39
CA GLY A 122 35.53 -8.07 -34.11
C GLY A 122 34.40 -8.87 -33.46
N MET A 123 33.37 -8.22 -32.90
CA MET A 123 32.26 -8.95 -32.28
C MET A 123 31.45 -9.77 -33.26
N THR A 124 31.36 -9.35 -34.53
CA THR A 124 30.68 -10.15 -35.57
C THR A 124 31.37 -11.50 -35.75
N SER A 125 32.71 -11.52 -35.74
CA SER A 125 33.46 -12.77 -35.86
C SER A 125 33.36 -13.62 -34.59
N VAL A 126 33.39 -13.01 -33.41
CA VAL A 126 33.21 -13.72 -32.13
C VAL A 126 31.85 -14.40 -32.09
N LEU A 127 30.77 -13.70 -32.42
CA LEU A 127 29.42 -14.26 -32.46
C LEU A 127 29.31 -15.40 -33.49
N SER A 128 29.94 -15.24 -34.66
CA SER A 128 29.99 -16.29 -35.68
C SER A 128 30.77 -17.51 -35.20
N GLY A 129 31.95 -17.32 -34.60
CA GLY A 129 32.80 -18.38 -34.06
C GLY A 129 32.11 -19.14 -32.93
N MET A 130 31.48 -18.43 -31.99
CA MET A 130 30.66 -19.03 -30.94
C MET A 130 29.56 -19.91 -31.53
N ARG A 131 28.81 -19.40 -32.52
CA ARG A 131 27.74 -20.15 -33.18
C ARG A 131 28.25 -21.43 -33.86
N SER A 132 29.40 -21.35 -34.54
CA SER A 132 30.02 -22.52 -35.17
C SER A 132 30.41 -23.57 -34.13
N LEU A 133 31.03 -23.17 -33.03
CA LEU A 133 31.39 -24.07 -31.93
C LEU A 133 30.15 -24.71 -31.28
N GLU A 134 29.07 -23.96 -31.12
CA GLU A 134 27.79 -24.49 -30.61
C GLU A 134 27.14 -25.48 -31.58
N HIS A 135 27.18 -25.17 -32.88
CA HIS A 135 26.62 -26.05 -33.91
C HIS A 135 27.39 -27.37 -34.01
N GLU A 136 28.72 -27.31 -33.91
CA GLU A 136 29.61 -28.47 -33.80
C GLU A 136 29.52 -29.16 -32.43
N ARG A 137 28.68 -28.65 -31.51
CA ARG A 137 28.51 -29.12 -30.14
C ARG A 137 29.80 -29.15 -29.34
N LYS A 138 30.78 -28.30 -29.66
CA LYS A 138 32.06 -28.11 -28.95
C LYS A 138 31.94 -27.14 -27.76
N LEU A 139 30.93 -26.28 -27.78
CA LEU A 139 30.65 -25.27 -26.77
C LEU A 139 29.15 -25.26 -26.47
N THR A 140 28.78 -25.08 -25.21
CA THR A 140 27.41 -24.71 -24.83
C THR A 140 27.40 -23.32 -24.22
N THR A 141 26.51 -22.44 -24.68
CA THR A 141 26.32 -21.11 -24.08
C THR A 141 25.02 -21.03 -23.29
N LEU A 142 25.12 -20.49 -22.08
CA LEU A 142 24.00 -20.11 -21.23
C LEU A 142 24.00 -18.59 -21.10
N ALA A 143 23.18 -17.92 -21.92
CA ALA A 143 23.07 -16.46 -21.91
C ALA A 143 22.00 -16.02 -20.91
N LEU A 144 22.35 -15.26 -19.87
CA LEU A 144 21.38 -14.68 -18.93
C LEU A 144 21.02 -13.26 -19.35
N SER A 145 19.72 -12.94 -19.40
CA SER A 145 19.25 -11.60 -19.77
C SER A 145 17.93 -11.23 -19.10
N ALA A 146 17.73 -9.94 -18.83
CA ALA A 146 16.43 -9.38 -18.43
C ALA A 146 15.42 -9.30 -19.58
N ILE A 147 15.89 -9.40 -20.83
CA ILE A 147 15.06 -9.28 -22.04
C ILE A 147 15.43 -10.33 -23.09
N GLY A 148 14.44 -10.71 -23.89
CA GLY A 148 14.58 -11.63 -25.02
C GLY A 148 15.42 -11.06 -26.17
N TYR A 149 15.95 -11.93 -27.03
CA TYR A 149 16.74 -11.51 -28.20
C TYR A 149 15.98 -10.53 -29.11
N ASP A 150 14.70 -10.77 -29.36
CA ASP A 150 13.88 -9.87 -30.18
C ASP A 150 13.75 -8.47 -29.57
N ALA A 151 13.64 -8.37 -28.25
CA ALA A 151 13.61 -7.08 -27.55
C ALA A 151 14.97 -6.39 -27.63
N ILE A 152 16.07 -7.12 -27.40
CA ILE A 152 17.43 -6.59 -27.56
C ILE A 152 17.62 -6.04 -28.98
N ARG A 153 17.20 -6.79 -30.00
CA ARG A 153 17.32 -6.36 -31.40
C ARG A 153 16.51 -5.09 -31.73
N ARG A 154 15.43 -4.81 -31.01
CA ARG A 154 14.65 -3.57 -31.20
C ARG A 154 15.29 -2.36 -30.52
N GLU A 155 16.09 -2.56 -29.47
CA GLU A 155 16.74 -1.48 -28.73
C GLU A 155 18.10 -1.06 -29.31
N LEU A 156 18.74 -1.96 -30.06
CA LEU A 156 20.07 -1.72 -30.62
C LEU A 156 20.03 -0.85 -31.87
N ASP A 157 21.05 -0.01 -32.04
CA ASP A 157 21.28 0.75 -33.27
C ASP A 157 21.69 -0.17 -34.42
N ALA A 158 21.29 0.17 -35.66
CA ALA A 158 21.54 -0.61 -36.88
C ALA A 158 23.02 -1.03 -37.11
N GLN A 159 23.97 -0.31 -36.52
CA GLN A 159 25.41 -0.57 -36.65
C GLN A 159 25.94 -1.62 -35.66
N GLN A 160 25.10 -2.10 -34.73
CA GLN A 160 25.53 -3.03 -33.70
C GLN A 160 25.81 -4.44 -34.28
N PRO A 161 26.97 -5.05 -34.00
CA PRO A 161 27.35 -6.37 -34.52
C PRO A 161 26.30 -7.47 -34.29
N PHE A 162 25.62 -7.44 -33.14
CA PHE A 162 24.61 -8.44 -32.80
C PHE A 162 23.37 -8.41 -33.73
N LEU A 163 22.98 -7.24 -34.25
CA LEU A 163 21.85 -7.13 -35.19
C LEU A 163 22.12 -7.82 -36.52
N ASN A 164 23.38 -7.78 -36.95
CA ASN A 164 23.82 -8.38 -38.21
C ASN A 164 24.23 -9.86 -38.02
N SER A 165 23.94 -10.43 -36.84
CA SER A 165 24.28 -11.79 -36.47
C SER A 165 23.03 -12.66 -36.28
N VAL A 166 23.16 -13.89 -36.72
CA VAL A 166 22.22 -15.01 -36.53
C VAL A 166 22.48 -15.79 -35.23
N TYR A 167 23.36 -15.27 -34.38
CA TYR A 167 23.62 -15.81 -33.05
C TYR A 167 22.37 -15.70 -32.17
N GLY A 168 22.05 -16.77 -31.44
CA GLY A 168 20.88 -16.83 -30.57
C GLY A 168 19.58 -17.31 -31.22
N ASP A 169 19.48 -17.35 -32.55
CA ASP A 169 18.23 -17.75 -33.25
C ASP A 169 17.82 -19.21 -32.97
N ASN A 170 18.78 -20.07 -32.62
CA ASN A 170 18.55 -21.48 -32.33
C ASN A 170 18.60 -21.81 -30.83
N HIS A 171 18.72 -20.80 -29.96
CA HIS A 171 18.78 -21.05 -28.53
C HIS A 171 17.40 -21.36 -27.98
N ASP A 172 17.34 -22.38 -27.11
CA ASP A 172 16.13 -22.62 -26.34
C ASP A 172 15.96 -21.49 -25.31
N GLN A 173 14.71 -21.12 -25.06
CA GLN A 173 14.41 -20.11 -24.06
C GLN A 173 13.90 -20.78 -22.78
N ALA A 174 14.51 -20.44 -21.66
CA ALA A 174 14.00 -20.76 -20.34
C ALA A 174 13.72 -19.47 -19.57
N VAL A 175 12.60 -19.45 -18.85
CA VAL A 175 12.10 -18.28 -18.15
C VAL A 175 12.12 -18.58 -16.66
N MET A 176 12.67 -17.66 -15.86
CA MET A 176 12.61 -17.76 -14.42
C MET A 176 11.15 -17.79 -13.96
N SER A 177 10.80 -18.75 -13.11
CA SER A 177 9.49 -18.79 -12.46
C SER A 177 9.41 -17.74 -11.36
N LEU A 178 8.20 -17.30 -11.03
CA LEU A 178 7.95 -16.51 -9.82
C LEU A 178 8.40 -17.27 -8.57
N LEU A 179 8.81 -16.53 -7.54
CA LEU A 179 9.06 -17.09 -6.22
C LEU A 179 7.78 -17.79 -5.72
N SER A 180 7.90 -19.06 -5.34
CA SER A 180 6.76 -19.83 -4.87
C SER A 180 6.35 -19.39 -3.45
N ARG A 181 5.09 -19.66 -3.10
CA ARG A 181 4.58 -19.44 -1.74
C ARG A 181 5.38 -20.22 -0.70
N GLU A 182 5.75 -21.45 -1.03
CA GLU A 182 6.51 -22.34 -0.14
C GLU A 182 7.90 -21.78 0.13
N ASP A 183 8.62 -21.38 -0.92
CA ASP A 183 9.95 -20.79 -0.80
C ASP A 183 9.92 -19.47 -0.02
N PHE A 184 8.93 -18.61 -0.28
CA PHE A 184 8.77 -17.36 0.43
C PHE A 184 8.48 -17.57 1.93
N VAL A 185 7.56 -18.48 2.26
CA VAL A 185 7.22 -18.77 3.66
C VAL A 185 8.41 -19.38 4.38
N SER A 186 9.17 -20.28 3.74
CA SER A 186 10.40 -20.84 4.29
C SER A 186 11.42 -19.73 4.61
N ALA A 187 11.68 -18.83 3.64
CA ALA A 187 12.58 -17.70 3.83
C ALA A 187 12.10 -16.72 4.93
N ALA A 188 10.78 -16.55 5.09
CA ALA A 188 10.21 -15.73 6.15
C ALA A 188 10.42 -16.37 7.54
N GLN A 189 10.25 -17.69 7.65
CA GLN A 189 10.46 -18.43 8.90
C GLN A 189 11.92 -18.39 9.34
N GLU A 190 12.86 -18.48 8.40
CA GLU A 190 14.30 -18.30 8.68
C GLU A 190 14.62 -16.92 9.27
N ARG A 191 13.78 -15.91 8.99
CA ARG A 191 13.87 -14.56 9.56
C ARG A 191 13.03 -14.37 10.84
N GLY A 192 12.45 -15.44 11.38
CA GLY A 192 11.64 -15.40 12.60
C GLY A 192 10.18 -14.96 12.40
N ILE A 193 9.70 -14.82 11.16
CA ILE A 193 8.32 -14.42 10.87
C ILE A 193 7.41 -15.66 10.94
N ALA A 194 6.35 -15.56 11.74
CA ALA A 194 5.39 -16.66 11.89
C ALA A 194 4.67 -16.99 10.56
N PRO A 195 4.37 -18.27 10.26
CA PRO A 195 3.74 -18.67 9.01
C PRO A 195 2.43 -17.91 8.67
N PRO A 196 1.51 -17.62 9.61
CA PRO A 196 0.32 -16.83 9.30
C PRO A 196 0.64 -15.41 8.85
N ALA A 197 1.67 -14.77 9.42
CA ALA A 197 2.13 -13.46 8.99
C ALA A 197 2.82 -13.54 7.62
N ALA A 198 3.70 -14.53 7.39
CA ALA A 198 4.34 -14.74 6.10
C ALA A 198 3.33 -14.96 4.97
N ASN A 199 2.28 -15.76 5.20
CA ASN A 199 1.23 -15.98 4.21
C ASN A 199 0.45 -14.70 3.85
N ARG A 200 0.24 -13.81 4.83
CA ARG A 200 -0.36 -12.48 4.60
C ARG A 200 0.57 -11.53 3.85
N LEU A 201 1.89 -11.62 4.07
CA LEU A 201 2.86 -10.84 3.29
C LEU A 201 2.91 -11.33 1.84
N TYR A 202 2.91 -12.65 1.62
CA TYR A 202 2.96 -13.24 0.29
C TYR A 202 1.77 -12.81 -0.59
N SER A 203 0.57 -12.66 -0.03
CA SER A 203 -0.60 -12.20 -0.81
C SER A 203 -0.46 -10.77 -1.35
N LYS A 204 0.45 -9.97 -0.76
CA LYS A 204 0.80 -8.61 -1.21
C LYS A 204 2.02 -8.61 -2.15
N ALA A 205 2.73 -9.73 -2.25
CA ALA A 205 4.00 -9.89 -2.95
C ALA A 205 3.83 -10.30 -4.42
N GLY A 206 4.86 -9.99 -5.21
CA GLY A 206 4.86 -10.18 -6.67
C GLY A 206 5.67 -9.10 -7.39
N GLY A 207 6.01 -9.36 -8.64
CA GLY A 207 7.13 -8.68 -9.28
C GLY A 207 8.46 -9.41 -9.03
N PRO A 208 9.59 -8.71 -9.18
CA PRO A 208 10.91 -9.30 -8.99
C PRO A 208 11.20 -9.63 -7.53
N ASP A 209 12.15 -10.54 -7.28
CA ASP A 209 12.50 -11.03 -5.93
C ASP A 209 12.81 -9.90 -4.95
N ALA A 210 13.38 -8.78 -5.42
CA ALA A 210 13.63 -7.58 -4.61
C ALA A 210 12.38 -7.06 -3.88
N VAL A 211 11.17 -7.26 -4.42
CA VAL A 211 9.91 -6.90 -3.74
C VAL A 211 9.66 -7.85 -2.57
N TYR A 212 9.86 -9.16 -2.77
CA TYR A 212 9.69 -10.16 -1.73
C TYR A 212 10.69 -9.95 -0.59
N GLU A 213 11.95 -9.66 -0.91
CA GLU A 213 12.96 -9.34 0.11
C GLU A 213 12.62 -8.09 0.90
N ALA A 214 12.21 -7.02 0.20
CA ALA A 214 11.81 -5.79 0.85
C ALA A 214 10.62 -6.01 1.79
N LEU A 215 9.63 -6.82 1.40
CA LEU A 215 8.50 -7.18 2.26
C LEU A 215 8.93 -7.92 3.52
N LEU A 216 9.88 -8.85 3.42
CA LEU A 216 10.43 -9.54 4.58
C LEU A 216 11.23 -8.59 5.49
N ASP A 217 11.95 -7.62 4.91
CA ASP A 217 12.71 -6.61 5.67
C ASP A 217 11.81 -5.64 6.45
N VAL A 218 10.56 -5.44 6.02
CA VAL A 218 9.60 -4.51 6.64
C VAL A 218 8.45 -5.26 7.32
N ALA A 219 8.60 -6.56 7.57
CA ALA A 219 7.54 -7.40 8.12
C ALA A 219 7.05 -6.95 9.50
N ASP A 220 7.92 -6.31 10.29
CA ASP A 220 7.60 -5.79 11.63
C ASP A 220 6.91 -4.42 11.58
N SER A 221 6.81 -3.81 10.39
CA SER A 221 6.12 -2.55 10.20
C SER A 221 4.61 -2.76 10.29
N GLY A 222 3.91 -1.88 11.01
CA GLY A 222 2.45 -1.94 11.10
C GLY A 222 1.80 -1.97 9.72
N GLU A 223 0.65 -2.67 9.59
CA GLU A 223 0.02 -2.95 8.28
C GLU A 223 -0.20 -1.69 7.43
N GLY A 224 -0.48 -0.53 8.06
CA GLY A 224 -0.68 0.74 7.36
C GLY A 224 0.56 1.35 6.70
N GLN A 225 1.78 0.90 7.04
CA GLN A 225 3.04 1.41 6.48
C GLN A 225 3.80 0.39 5.63
N LEU A 226 3.37 -0.87 5.66
CA LEU A 226 4.06 -1.99 5.01
C LEU A 226 4.35 -1.72 3.53
N VAL A 227 3.34 -1.27 2.77
CA VAL A 227 3.47 -1.03 1.33
C VAL A 227 4.40 0.13 1.02
N ALA A 228 4.25 1.26 1.73
CA ALA A 228 5.10 2.44 1.56
C ALA A 228 6.58 2.15 1.86
N GLN A 229 6.86 1.44 2.96
CA GLN A 229 8.23 1.09 3.33
C GLN A 229 8.84 0.04 2.39
N CYS A 230 8.04 -0.93 1.93
CA CYS A 230 8.47 -1.87 0.90
C CYS A 230 8.84 -1.13 -0.40
N LEU A 231 8.01 -0.16 -0.82
CA LEU A 231 8.27 0.65 -2.02
C LEU A 231 9.53 1.49 -1.88
N HIS A 232 9.77 2.08 -0.70
CA HIS A 232 10.98 2.83 -0.44
C HIS A 232 12.25 1.98 -0.63
N ARG A 233 12.21 0.71 -0.21
CA ARG A 233 13.34 -0.24 -0.36
C ARG A 233 13.46 -0.82 -1.77
N ALA A 234 12.36 -1.30 -2.35
CA ALA A 234 12.36 -2.01 -3.63
C ALA A 234 12.31 -1.08 -4.85
N GLY A 235 11.95 0.20 -4.67
CA GLY A 235 11.69 1.17 -5.75
C GLY A 235 12.74 1.16 -6.87
N PRO A 236 14.04 1.33 -6.58
CA PRO A 236 15.08 1.33 -7.62
C PRO A 236 15.19 0.01 -8.40
N ALA A 237 14.90 -1.13 -7.76
CA ALA A 237 14.90 -2.42 -8.44
C ALA A 237 13.66 -2.59 -9.32
N VAL A 238 12.49 -2.16 -8.83
CA VAL A 238 11.24 -2.14 -9.59
C VAL A 238 11.35 -1.21 -10.80
N ASP A 239 11.97 -0.04 -10.67
CA ASP A 239 12.16 0.88 -11.79
C ASP A 239 13.01 0.23 -12.91
N ARG A 240 14.13 -0.40 -12.55
CA ARG A 240 14.97 -1.15 -13.50
C ARG A 240 14.24 -2.32 -14.14
N PHE A 241 13.32 -2.95 -13.41
CA PHE A 241 12.46 -4.00 -13.95
C PHE A 241 11.50 -3.42 -14.98
N LEU A 242 10.74 -2.38 -14.62
CA LEU A 242 9.78 -1.73 -15.51
C LEU A 242 10.45 -1.15 -16.76
N ASP A 243 11.63 -0.54 -16.61
CA ASP A 243 12.38 0.06 -17.71
C ASP A 243 12.90 -0.97 -18.71
N ARG A 244 13.16 -2.19 -18.27
CA ARG A 244 13.64 -3.27 -19.14
C ARG A 244 12.55 -4.25 -19.52
N PHE A 245 11.36 -4.14 -18.95
CA PHE A 245 10.32 -5.12 -19.20
C PHE A 245 9.94 -5.17 -20.69
N ILE A 246 9.76 -4.01 -21.34
CA ILE A 246 9.44 -3.91 -22.77
C ILE A 246 10.28 -2.83 -23.45
N ALA A 247 10.80 -3.18 -24.63
CA ALA A 247 11.53 -2.34 -25.57
C ALA A 247 10.59 -1.46 -26.42
N ILE A 248 9.99 -0.41 -25.82
CA ILE A 248 9.23 0.64 -26.51
C ILE A 248 9.59 2.02 -25.95
N PRO A 249 9.29 3.14 -26.66
CA PRO A 249 9.58 4.48 -26.17
C PRO A 249 9.01 4.73 -24.77
N ALA A 250 9.79 5.39 -23.90
CA ALA A 250 9.48 5.56 -22.48
C ALA A 250 8.06 6.12 -22.22
N ALA A 251 7.62 7.10 -23.00
CA ALA A 251 6.28 7.69 -22.86
C ALA A 251 5.15 6.65 -23.13
N GLN A 252 5.29 5.84 -24.18
CA GLN A 252 4.32 4.78 -24.51
C GLN A 252 4.33 3.66 -23.48
N ARG A 253 5.52 3.29 -23.00
CA ARG A 253 5.70 2.31 -21.91
C ARG A 253 4.99 2.75 -20.65
N GLN A 254 5.16 4.01 -20.28
CA GLN A 254 4.55 4.58 -19.09
C GLN A 254 3.02 4.62 -19.20
N GLU A 255 2.47 5.02 -20.35
CA GLU A 255 1.03 4.99 -20.60
C GLU A 255 0.45 3.56 -20.54
N LEU A 256 1.16 2.59 -21.10
CA LEU A 256 0.79 1.17 -21.04
C LEU A 256 0.75 0.67 -19.60
N PHE A 257 1.79 0.92 -18.81
CA PHE A 257 1.86 0.47 -17.42
C PHE A 257 0.83 1.18 -16.55
N VAL A 258 0.61 2.48 -16.74
CA VAL A 258 -0.44 3.18 -16.01
C VAL A 258 -1.82 2.64 -16.36
N SER A 259 -2.07 2.31 -17.63
CA SER A 259 -3.31 1.63 -18.03
C SER A 259 -3.46 0.28 -17.33
N LEU A 260 -2.37 -0.48 -17.14
CA LEU A 260 -2.37 -1.74 -16.37
C LEU A 260 -2.63 -1.51 -14.88
N ALA A 261 -1.94 -0.55 -14.25
CA ALA A 261 -2.10 -0.23 -12.83
C ALA A 261 -3.52 0.25 -12.51
N LEU A 262 -4.15 0.93 -13.47
CA LEU A 262 -5.55 1.36 -13.41
C LEU A 262 -6.49 0.33 -14.04
N GLY A 263 -6.10 -0.91 -14.32
CA GLY A 263 -6.97 -1.96 -14.87
C GLY A 263 -7.81 -1.52 -16.10
N LYS A 264 -7.25 -0.64 -16.93
CA LYS A 264 -7.87 -0.05 -18.15
C LYS A 264 -7.16 -0.51 -19.42
N ILE A 265 -6.53 -1.68 -19.37
CA ILE A 265 -5.83 -2.26 -20.50
C ILE A 265 -6.83 -2.58 -21.62
N ARG A 266 -6.50 -2.14 -22.84
CA ARG A 266 -7.25 -2.51 -24.05
C ARG A 266 -6.83 -3.90 -24.53
N PRO A 267 -7.69 -4.64 -25.27
CA PRO A 267 -7.35 -5.98 -25.76
C PRO A 267 -6.03 -6.07 -26.55
N ALA A 268 -5.70 -5.06 -27.35
CA ALA A 268 -4.43 -5.01 -28.09
C ALA A 268 -3.21 -4.81 -27.17
N GLN A 269 -3.36 -4.01 -26.11
CA GLN A 269 -2.33 -3.82 -25.08
C GLN A 269 -2.16 -5.08 -24.24
N GLU A 270 -3.25 -5.76 -23.90
CA GLU A 270 -3.22 -7.07 -23.23
C GLU A 270 -2.45 -8.10 -24.05
N ALA A 271 -2.82 -8.28 -25.32
CA ALA A 271 -2.12 -9.22 -26.20
C ALA A 271 -0.62 -8.90 -26.30
N PHE A 272 -0.27 -7.62 -26.38
CA PHE A 272 1.11 -7.16 -26.40
C PHE A 272 1.87 -7.45 -25.09
N LEU A 273 1.26 -7.24 -23.93
CA LEU A 273 1.86 -7.60 -22.64
C LEU A 273 2.07 -9.12 -22.51
N LEU A 274 1.09 -9.92 -22.93
CA LEU A 274 1.12 -11.37 -22.83
C LEU A 274 2.11 -12.04 -23.79
N GLN A 275 2.51 -11.35 -24.86
CA GLN A 275 3.62 -11.79 -25.73
C GLN A 275 4.97 -11.78 -25.02
N ASN A 276 5.11 -11.02 -23.92
CA ASN A 276 6.32 -11.03 -23.12
C ASN A 276 6.40 -12.30 -22.27
N PRO A 277 7.46 -13.12 -22.38
CA PRO A 277 7.61 -14.32 -21.55
C PRO A 277 7.63 -14.03 -20.05
N LEU A 278 8.00 -12.81 -19.64
CA LEU A 278 8.09 -12.38 -18.24
C LEU A 278 6.78 -11.77 -17.70
N HIS A 279 5.67 -11.82 -18.44
CA HIS A 279 4.43 -11.15 -18.05
C HIS A 279 3.92 -11.50 -16.64
N ASN A 280 4.12 -12.74 -16.18
CA ASN A 280 3.72 -13.17 -14.84
C ASN A 280 4.37 -12.36 -13.70
N PHE A 281 5.52 -11.72 -13.94
CA PHE A 281 6.12 -10.79 -12.97
C PHE A 281 5.35 -9.47 -12.89
N LEU A 282 4.81 -8.99 -14.01
CA LEU A 282 4.14 -7.68 -14.07
C LEU A 282 2.63 -7.77 -13.85
N CYS A 283 1.96 -8.77 -14.42
CA CYS A 283 0.51 -8.86 -14.48
C CYS A 283 -0.02 -10.27 -14.20
N LYS A 284 -1.28 -10.33 -13.79
CA LYS A 284 -2.06 -11.56 -13.56
C LYS A 284 -3.50 -11.34 -13.98
N ARG A 285 -4.28 -12.41 -14.05
CA ARG A 285 -5.74 -12.30 -14.21
C ARG A 285 -6.44 -12.26 -12.84
N ASN A 286 -7.43 -11.39 -12.70
CA ASN A 286 -8.33 -11.38 -11.55
C ASN A 286 -9.46 -12.43 -11.72
N GLU A 287 -10.37 -12.52 -10.75
CA GLU A 287 -11.50 -13.47 -10.77
C GLU A 287 -12.45 -13.23 -11.96
N SER A 288 -12.55 -11.98 -12.42
CA SER A 288 -13.30 -11.56 -13.61
C SER A 288 -12.55 -11.79 -14.93
N ASN A 289 -11.40 -12.49 -14.88
CA ASN A 289 -10.52 -12.78 -16.02
C ASN A 289 -9.90 -11.53 -16.68
N GLU A 290 -9.92 -10.37 -16.01
CA GLU A 290 -9.31 -9.13 -16.48
C GLU A 290 -7.81 -9.10 -16.14
N LEU A 291 -6.99 -8.52 -17.02
CA LEU A 291 -5.56 -8.38 -16.79
C LEU A 291 -5.27 -7.18 -15.87
N ILE A 292 -4.71 -7.46 -14.70
CA ILE A 292 -4.34 -6.47 -13.68
C ILE A 292 -2.85 -6.56 -13.36
N CYS A 293 -2.30 -5.55 -12.67
CA CYS A 293 -0.98 -5.68 -12.05
C CYS A 293 -0.91 -6.89 -11.13
N SER A 294 0.24 -7.56 -11.09
CA SER A 294 0.43 -8.75 -10.25
C SER A 294 0.30 -8.41 -8.76
N THR A 295 0.62 -7.17 -8.37
CA THR A 295 0.53 -6.67 -6.98
C THR A 295 0.14 -5.20 -6.85
N GLN A 296 -0.30 -4.85 -5.63
CA GLN A 296 -0.49 -3.46 -5.20
C GLN A 296 0.81 -2.65 -5.18
N ILE A 297 1.92 -3.30 -4.83
CA ILE A 297 3.24 -2.66 -4.76
C ILE A 297 3.63 -2.19 -6.15
N LEU A 298 3.54 -3.04 -7.17
CA LEU A 298 3.87 -2.66 -8.55
C LEU A 298 2.92 -1.59 -9.08
N ALA A 299 1.60 -1.76 -8.89
CA ALA A 299 0.63 -0.78 -9.37
C ALA A 299 0.89 0.61 -8.76
N ARG A 300 1.15 0.68 -7.46
CA ARG A 300 1.48 1.94 -6.79
C ARG A 300 2.80 2.53 -7.27
N ARG A 301 3.84 1.71 -7.47
CA ARG A 301 5.10 2.22 -8.01
C ARG A 301 4.93 2.83 -9.39
N ILE A 302 4.14 2.18 -10.24
CA ILE A 302 3.80 2.69 -11.58
C ILE A 302 3.07 4.03 -11.49
N LEU A 303 2.09 4.14 -10.57
CA LEU A 303 1.32 5.37 -10.37
C LEU A 303 2.14 6.52 -9.77
N GLN A 304 3.17 6.24 -8.98
CA GLN A 304 4.14 7.25 -8.50
C GLN A 304 5.04 7.83 -9.60
N GLY A 305 4.94 7.33 -10.83
CA GLY A 305 5.74 7.80 -11.96
C GLY A 305 5.43 9.24 -12.39
N THR A 306 6.16 9.71 -13.40
CA THR A 306 6.20 11.11 -13.86
C THR A 306 4.98 11.62 -14.64
N LEU A 307 3.92 10.82 -14.88
CA LEU A 307 2.72 11.27 -15.58
C LEU A 307 1.73 11.96 -14.62
N PRO A 308 1.60 13.29 -14.63
CA PRO A 308 0.89 14.03 -13.58
C PRO A 308 -0.61 13.71 -13.52
N GLN A 309 -1.22 13.36 -14.66
CA GLN A 309 -2.66 13.11 -14.75
C GLN A 309 -3.10 11.86 -13.98
N TRP A 310 -2.18 10.91 -13.74
CA TRP A 310 -2.47 9.63 -13.08
C TRP A 310 -1.79 9.49 -11.73
N SER A 311 -0.76 10.29 -11.45
CA SER A 311 -0.09 10.28 -10.14
C SER A 311 -1.05 10.59 -9.00
N ALA A 312 -2.07 11.41 -9.26
CA ALA A 312 -3.10 11.76 -8.28
C ALA A 312 -3.78 10.53 -7.63
N TYR A 313 -3.94 9.41 -8.35
CA TYR A 313 -4.48 8.17 -7.76
C TYR A 313 -3.52 7.57 -6.73
N GLY A 314 -2.21 7.52 -7.05
CA GLY A 314 -1.17 7.07 -6.13
C GLY A 314 -0.96 8.04 -4.96
N ASP A 315 -1.04 9.34 -5.23
CA ASP A 315 -0.90 10.40 -4.23
C ASP A 315 -2.07 10.37 -3.23
N CYS A 316 -3.29 10.03 -3.67
CA CYS A 316 -4.43 9.79 -2.78
C CYS A 316 -4.13 8.68 -1.77
N LEU A 317 -3.64 7.53 -2.24
CA LEU A 317 -3.30 6.40 -1.37
C LEU A 317 -2.16 6.76 -0.41
N THR A 318 -1.13 7.46 -0.91
CA THR A 318 -0.01 7.91 -0.09
C THR A 318 -0.47 8.84 1.04
N ALA A 319 -1.31 9.83 0.72
CA ALA A 319 -1.87 10.74 1.72
C ALA A 319 -2.72 10.00 2.77
N LEU A 320 -3.48 8.97 2.39
CA LEU A 320 -4.24 8.15 3.33
C LEU A 320 -3.34 7.31 4.26
N GLU A 321 -2.18 6.85 3.80
CA GLU A 321 -1.19 6.14 4.63
C GLU A 321 -0.47 7.06 5.61
N GLU A 322 -0.22 8.31 5.19
CA GLU A 322 0.29 9.38 6.04
C GLU A 322 -0.74 9.87 7.08
N GLY A 323 -2.00 9.41 6.98
CA GLY A 323 -3.11 9.85 7.84
C GLY A 323 -3.72 11.20 7.42
N ASP A 324 -3.25 11.82 6.33
CA ASP A 324 -3.74 13.08 5.80
C ASP A 324 -4.96 12.85 4.88
N VAL A 325 -6.09 12.53 5.52
CA VAL A 325 -7.37 12.27 4.84
C VAL A 325 -7.85 13.49 4.05
N ARG A 326 -7.53 14.70 4.52
CA ARG A 326 -7.90 15.96 3.86
C ARG A 326 -7.17 16.11 2.54
N ARG A 327 -5.85 15.93 2.52
CA ARG A 327 -5.06 15.95 1.29
C ARG A 327 -5.54 14.89 0.30
N ALA A 328 -5.85 13.68 0.79
CA ALA A 328 -6.43 12.64 -0.06
C ALA A 328 -7.76 13.09 -0.70
N GLY A 329 -8.65 13.74 0.04
CA GLY A 329 -9.91 14.30 -0.48
C GLY A 329 -9.69 15.40 -1.53
N MET A 330 -8.75 16.32 -1.29
CA MET A 330 -8.41 17.37 -2.26
C MET A 330 -7.85 16.79 -3.57
N LEU A 331 -6.99 15.78 -3.48
CA LEU A 331 -6.46 15.07 -4.65
C LEU A 331 -7.58 14.32 -5.39
N ALA A 332 -8.44 13.62 -4.66
CA ALA A 332 -9.57 12.90 -5.24
C ALA A 332 -10.52 13.82 -6.04
N ALA A 333 -10.73 15.06 -5.58
CA ALA A 333 -11.54 16.04 -6.29
C ALA A 333 -10.99 16.43 -7.68
N THR A 334 -9.70 16.20 -7.93
CA THR A 334 -9.08 16.43 -9.25
C THR A 334 -9.27 15.27 -10.23
N LEU A 335 -9.74 14.11 -9.75
CA LEU A 335 -9.93 12.89 -10.55
C LEU A 335 -11.25 12.95 -11.34
N THR A 336 -11.16 12.91 -12.66
CA THR A 336 -12.32 13.08 -13.57
C THR A 336 -12.64 11.84 -14.41
N ASP A 337 -11.95 10.72 -14.18
CA ASP A 337 -12.11 9.53 -15.01
C ASP A 337 -13.52 8.90 -14.87
N PRO A 338 -14.24 8.64 -15.97
CA PRO A 338 -15.60 8.13 -15.93
C PRO A 338 -15.69 6.62 -15.70
N ASN A 339 -14.57 5.88 -15.63
CA ASN A 339 -14.62 4.45 -15.34
C ASN A 339 -15.34 4.21 -13.99
N PRO A 340 -16.36 3.32 -13.92
CA PRO A 340 -17.16 3.13 -12.71
C PRO A 340 -16.33 2.78 -11.47
N ARG A 341 -15.26 2.01 -11.63
CA ARG A 341 -14.36 1.62 -10.54
C ARG A 341 -13.54 2.80 -10.02
N LEU A 342 -12.99 3.61 -10.93
CA LEU A 342 -12.22 4.81 -10.57
C LEU A 342 -13.12 5.90 -9.97
N THR A 343 -14.37 5.96 -10.43
CA THR A 343 -15.41 6.79 -9.80
C THR A 343 -15.70 6.30 -8.38
N ALA A 344 -15.90 4.99 -8.16
CA ALA A 344 -16.10 4.43 -6.82
C ALA A 344 -14.92 4.77 -5.88
N PHE A 345 -13.68 4.60 -6.36
CA PHE A 345 -12.47 4.97 -5.62
C PHE A 345 -12.49 6.45 -5.21
N ARG A 346 -12.72 7.35 -6.17
CA ARG A 346 -12.81 8.80 -5.90
C ARG A 346 -13.88 9.12 -4.86
N GLU A 347 -15.11 8.64 -5.07
CA GLU A 347 -16.25 8.97 -4.23
C GLU A 347 -16.09 8.42 -2.81
N LEU A 348 -15.49 7.24 -2.62
CA LEU A 348 -15.19 6.69 -1.30
C LEU A 348 -14.17 7.55 -0.53
N ILE A 349 -13.14 8.04 -1.21
CA ILE A 349 -12.14 8.95 -0.60
C ILE A 349 -12.77 10.29 -0.26
N SER A 350 -13.55 10.86 -1.18
CA SER A 350 -14.29 12.11 -0.94
C SER A 350 -15.25 11.98 0.24
N LEU A 351 -15.97 10.85 0.34
CA LEU A 351 -16.86 10.55 1.46
C LEU A 351 -16.10 10.44 2.78
N ARG A 352 -14.97 9.72 2.79
CA ARG A 352 -14.10 9.61 3.98
C ARG A 352 -13.53 10.98 4.38
N SER A 353 -13.18 11.83 3.43
CA SER A 353 -12.74 13.20 3.70
C SER A 353 -13.86 14.09 4.24
N ALA A 354 -15.10 13.94 3.76
CA ALA A 354 -16.25 14.67 4.28
C ALA A 354 -16.63 14.27 5.72
N LEU A 355 -16.39 13.00 6.07
CA LEU A 355 -16.54 12.46 7.43
C LEU A 355 -15.36 12.80 8.35
N HIS A 356 -14.24 13.28 7.81
CA HIS A 356 -13.08 13.64 8.60
C HIS A 356 -13.33 14.97 9.34
N PRO A 357 -13.26 15.00 10.68
CA PRO A 357 -13.59 16.19 11.46
C PRO A 357 -12.57 17.32 11.26
N GLU A 358 -13.03 18.48 10.80
CA GLU A 358 -12.23 19.70 10.65
C GLU A 358 -12.73 20.84 11.56
N THR A 359 -11.82 21.62 12.15
CA THR A 359 -12.21 22.80 12.93
C THR A 359 -12.98 23.80 12.08
N ASN A 360 -14.07 24.36 12.63
CA ASN A 360 -14.96 25.34 11.98
C ASN A 360 -15.77 24.82 10.78
N ARG A 361 -15.88 23.50 10.58
CA ARG A 361 -16.68 22.90 9.51
C ARG A 361 -17.89 22.16 10.08
N GLY A 362 -19.06 22.38 9.48
CA GLY A 362 -20.27 21.60 9.77
C GLY A 362 -20.57 21.37 11.25
N LEU A 363 -21.12 20.21 11.58
CA LEU A 363 -21.39 19.79 12.96
C LEU A 363 -20.25 18.89 13.44
N PHE A 364 -19.58 19.30 14.52
CA PHE A 364 -18.40 18.60 15.06
C PHE A 364 -17.31 18.34 14.00
N GLY A 365 -17.19 19.22 13.01
CA GLY A 365 -16.19 19.09 11.96
C GLY A 365 -16.63 18.31 10.73
N ILE A 366 -17.82 17.70 10.72
CA ILE A 366 -18.28 16.82 9.62
C ILE A 366 -19.17 17.57 8.63
N ASP A 367 -18.90 17.39 7.33
CA ASP A 367 -19.66 17.96 6.21
C ASP A 367 -20.78 17.03 5.75
N TRP A 368 -21.84 16.95 6.54
CA TRP A 368 -23.03 16.15 6.21
C TRP A 368 -23.70 16.43 4.86
N PRO A 369 -23.76 17.68 4.35
CA PRO A 369 -24.18 17.93 2.97
C PRO A 369 -23.33 17.17 1.94
N ALA A 370 -22.00 17.22 2.06
CA ALA A 370 -21.09 16.49 1.18
C ALA A 370 -21.22 14.97 1.34
N VAL A 371 -21.45 14.49 2.56
CA VAL A 371 -21.75 13.07 2.84
C VAL A 371 -23.01 12.59 2.10
N ASP A 372 -24.13 13.32 2.21
CA ASP A 372 -25.39 12.99 1.51
C ASP A 372 -25.22 12.99 -0.02
N GLN A 373 -24.43 13.92 -0.55
CA GLN A 373 -24.10 13.96 -1.98
C GLN A 373 -23.24 12.77 -2.39
N GLY A 374 -22.17 12.45 -1.65
CA GLY A 374 -21.26 11.34 -1.95
C GLY A 374 -21.98 9.98 -1.92
N LEU A 375 -22.83 9.76 -0.91
CA LEU A 375 -23.67 8.56 -0.82
C LEU A 375 -24.59 8.40 -2.02
N LYS A 376 -25.20 9.48 -2.52
CA LYS A 376 -26.05 9.45 -3.73
C LYS A 376 -25.25 9.12 -4.98
N GLN A 377 -24.00 9.58 -5.09
CA GLN A 377 -23.15 9.24 -6.24
C GLN A 377 -22.73 7.77 -6.18
N LEU A 378 -22.32 7.28 -5.02
CA LEU A 378 -21.99 5.87 -4.81
C LEU A 378 -23.20 4.95 -5.06
N GLY A 379 -24.40 5.35 -4.64
CA GLY A 379 -25.63 4.59 -4.89
C GLY A 379 -26.05 4.47 -6.36
N ARG A 380 -25.42 5.21 -7.28
CA ARG A 380 -25.61 5.09 -8.74
C ARG A 380 -24.65 4.09 -9.39
N LEU A 381 -23.63 3.65 -8.66
CA LEU A 381 -22.63 2.72 -9.15
C LEU A 381 -23.11 1.27 -8.97
N ASP A 382 -22.40 0.37 -9.62
CA ASP A 382 -22.65 -1.07 -9.56
C ASP A 382 -22.48 -1.62 -8.11
N PRO A 383 -23.50 -2.26 -7.54
CA PRO A 383 -23.45 -2.81 -6.19
C PRO A 383 -22.34 -3.83 -5.96
N GLU A 384 -21.92 -4.59 -6.99
CA GLU A 384 -20.88 -5.61 -6.84
C GLU A 384 -19.52 -4.98 -6.48
N ARG A 385 -19.21 -3.81 -7.07
CA ARG A 385 -17.95 -3.09 -6.81
C ARG A 385 -17.88 -2.48 -5.41
N LEU A 386 -19.02 -2.16 -4.84
CA LEU A 386 -19.12 -1.58 -3.50
C LEU A 386 -19.36 -2.63 -2.41
N GLN A 387 -19.48 -3.91 -2.78
CA GLN A 387 -19.77 -4.99 -1.85
C GLN A 387 -18.84 -5.03 -0.63
N PRO A 388 -17.50 -4.84 -0.76
CA PRO A 388 -16.59 -4.82 0.40
C PRO A 388 -16.85 -3.68 1.39
N PHE A 389 -17.56 -2.62 0.97
CA PHE A 389 -17.80 -1.40 1.74
C PHE A 389 -19.26 -1.23 2.17
N ARG A 390 -20.13 -2.20 1.83
CA ARG A 390 -21.58 -2.06 1.96
C ARG A 390 -22.02 -1.75 3.39
N ASP A 391 -21.56 -2.52 4.37
CA ASP A 391 -21.97 -2.33 5.77
C ASP A 391 -21.63 -0.93 6.29
N TRP A 392 -20.44 -0.42 5.91
CA TRP A 392 -20.02 0.93 6.26
C TRP A 392 -20.87 1.98 5.55
N LEU A 393 -21.10 1.85 4.24
CA LEU A 393 -21.92 2.77 3.46
C LEU A 393 -23.37 2.83 3.98
N ASP A 394 -23.96 1.68 4.32
CA ASP A 394 -25.30 1.58 4.86
C ASP A 394 -25.39 2.28 6.23
N GLN A 395 -24.39 2.09 7.11
CA GLN A 395 -24.35 2.78 8.40
C GLN A 395 -24.25 4.30 8.24
N ILE A 396 -23.32 4.79 7.40
CA ILE A 396 -23.17 6.22 7.13
C ILE A 396 -24.44 6.79 6.49
N GLY A 397 -25.10 6.02 5.61
CA GLY A 397 -26.38 6.34 5.01
C GLY A 397 -27.50 6.54 6.04
N ARG A 398 -27.66 5.58 6.97
CA ARG A 398 -28.63 5.68 8.07
C ARG A 398 -28.41 6.95 8.90
N TRP A 399 -27.16 7.28 9.22
CA TRP A 399 -26.85 8.47 9.99
C TRP A 399 -27.11 9.76 9.24
N ALA A 400 -26.70 9.84 7.97
CA ALA A 400 -26.96 11.00 7.12
C ALA A 400 -28.48 11.28 7.02
N GLU A 401 -29.30 10.24 6.85
CA GLU A 401 -30.75 10.35 6.82
C GLU A 401 -31.32 10.82 8.18
N CYS A 402 -30.90 10.21 9.28
CA CYS A 402 -31.36 10.56 10.62
C CYS A 402 -31.05 12.03 10.96
N ILE A 403 -29.81 12.47 10.70
CA ILE A 403 -29.38 13.85 10.96
C ILE A 403 -30.17 14.83 10.09
N LYS A 404 -30.31 14.52 8.79
CA LYS A 404 -31.07 15.34 7.85
C LYS A 404 -32.53 15.50 8.27
N ARG A 405 -33.17 14.43 8.75
CA ARG A 405 -34.55 14.44 9.24
C ARG A 405 -34.74 15.32 10.47
N VAL A 406 -33.75 15.38 11.37
CA VAL A 406 -33.88 16.09 12.66
C VAL A 406 -33.53 17.58 12.56
N VAL A 407 -32.44 17.94 11.88
CA VAL A 407 -31.93 19.32 11.84
C VAL A 407 -31.88 19.92 10.44
N GLY A 408 -31.91 19.09 9.39
CA GLY A 408 -31.59 19.52 8.03
C GLY A 408 -30.13 19.96 7.89
N PHE A 409 -29.63 20.05 6.65
CA PHE A 409 -28.22 20.39 6.43
C PHE A 409 -27.81 21.86 6.61
N PRO A 410 -28.65 22.89 6.39
CA PRO A 410 -28.18 24.27 6.47
C PRO A 410 -28.09 24.84 7.91
N ARG A 411 -28.62 24.15 8.93
CA ARG A 411 -28.60 24.61 10.34
C ARG A 411 -28.41 23.45 11.32
N LEU A 412 -27.30 22.72 11.17
CA LEU A 412 -26.97 21.64 12.10
C LEU A 412 -26.72 22.19 13.51
N ARG A 413 -27.38 21.59 14.50
CA ARG A 413 -27.33 22.00 15.91
C ARG A 413 -27.20 20.78 16.81
N ALA A 414 -26.12 20.73 17.59
CA ALA A 414 -25.83 19.61 18.49
C ALA A 414 -26.95 19.40 19.52
N ASP A 415 -27.48 20.48 20.10
CA ASP A 415 -28.52 20.41 21.11
C ASP A 415 -29.85 19.86 20.57
N VAL A 416 -30.19 20.14 19.31
CA VAL A 416 -31.40 19.59 18.68
C VAL A 416 -31.27 18.08 18.44
N LEU A 417 -30.09 17.61 18.06
CA LEU A 417 -29.81 16.17 17.91
C LEU A 417 -29.76 15.47 19.26
N ALA A 418 -29.07 16.04 20.26
CA ALA A 418 -28.96 15.49 21.60
C ALA A 418 -30.35 15.30 22.24
N ARG A 419 -31.29 16.21 22.01
CA ARG A 419 -32.68 16.08 22.48
C ARG A 419 -33.40 14.84 21.93
N ARG A 420 -32.95 14.30 20.79
CA ARG A 420 -33.48 13.09 20.14
C ARG A 420 -32.64 11.83 20.43
N ALA A 421 -31.66 11.90 21.32
CA ALA A 421 -30.76 10.78 21.63
C ALA A 421 -31.41 9.60 22.37
N ALA A 422 -32.70 9.66 22.68
CA ALA A 422 -33.47 8.47 23.03
C ALA A 422 -33.47 7.44 21.86
N ASP A 423 -33.34 7.90 20.63
CA ASP A 423 -33.05 7.07 19.46
C ASP A 423 -31.57 6.60 19.49
N PRO A 424 -31.31 5.28 19.63
CA PRO A 424 -29.94 4.74 19.69
C PRO A 424 -29.09 5.05 18.46
N GLU A 425 -29.69 5.15 17.27
CA GLU A 425 -28.94 5.45 16.04
C GLU A 425 -28.40 6.88 16.06
N LEU A 426 -29.23 7.85 16.48
CA LEU A 426 -28.81 9.24 16.64
C LEU A 426 -27.76 9.40 17.75
N ARG A 427 -27.93 8.64 18.84
CA ARG A 427 -26.98 8.66 19.95
C ARG A 427 -25.61 8.11 19.52
N THR A 428 -25.59 7.01 18.77
CA THR A 428 -24.34 6.45 18.22
C THR A 428 -23.71 7.38 17.17
N ALA A 429 -24.51 8.04 16.33
CA ALA A 429 -24.01 9.04 15.38
C ALA A 429 -23.37 10.25 16.09
N LEU A 430 -23.97 10.73 17.19
CA LEU A 430 -23.38 11.78 18.04
C LEU A 430 -22.08 11.33 18.68
N LEU A 431 -22.03 10.10 19.19
CA LEU A 431 -20.81 9.52 19.74
C LEU A 431 -19.69 9.48 18.69
N PHE A 432 -19.97 8.98 17.49
CA PHE A 432 -19.03 8.99 16.35
C PHE A 432 -18.48 10.39 16.04
N MET A 433 -19.37 11.38 15.92
CA MET A 433 -18.99 12.77 15.65
C MET A 433 -18.07 13.35 16.74
N ILE A 434 -18.39 13.10 18.00
CA ILE A 434 -17.67 13.68 19.14
C ILE A 434 -16.31 12.99 19.35
N VAL A 435 -16.23 11.66 19.17
CA VAL A 435 -14.95 10.93 19.17
C VAL A 435 -14.02 11.51 18.09
N GLY A 436 -14.55 11.70 16.88
CA GLY A 436 -13.81 12.34 15.80
C GLY A 436 -13.32 13.74 16.16
N ALA A 437 -14.21 14.62 16.62
CA ALA A 437 -13.85 15.99 17.00
C ALA A 437 -12.78 16.02 18.11
N THR A 438 -12.87 15.11 19.07
CA THR A 438 -11.91 14.99 20.17
C THR A 438 -10.52 14.60 19.66
N ARG A 439 -10.44 13.61 18.76
CA ARG A 439 -9.18 13.23 18.10
C ARG A 439 -8.58 14.37 17.28
N SER A 440 -9.38 15.06 16.46
CA SER A 440 -8.89 16.19 15.65
C SER A 440 -8.40 17.35 16.51
N ALA A 441 -9.03 17.61 17.66
CA ALA A 441 -8.58 18.65 18.59
C ALA A 441 -7.21 18.34 19.21
N LEU A 442 -6.87 17.06 19.43
CA LEU A 442 -5.54 16.67 19.94
C LEU A 442 -4.42 17.00 18.97
N ALA A 443 -4.69 16.99 17.66
CA ALA A 443 -3.71 17.28 16.62
C ALA A 443 -3.36 18.78 16.50
N LEU A 444 -4.13 19.68 17.14
CA LEU A 444 -3.88 21.11 17.08
C LEU A 444 -2.69 21.50 17.97
N SER A 445 -1.80 22.35 17.48
CA SER A 445 -0.65 22.85 18.24
C SER A 445 -1.03 23.93 19.26
N GLU A 446 -2.02 24.76 18.97
CA GLU A 446 -2.39 25.92 19.79
C GLU A 446 -3.46 25.60 20.84
N PRO A 447 -3.23 25.92 22.14
CA PRO A 447 -4.19 25.67 23.21
C PRO A 447 -5.59 26.27 22.97
N ALA A 448 -5.65 27.52 22.48
CA ALA A 448 -6.92 28.18 22.18
C ALA A 448 -7.71 27.45 21.08
N GLY A 449 -7.02 26.91 20.06
CA GLY A 449 -7.64 26.07 19.03
C GLY A 449 -8.27 24.81 19.61
N ARG A 450 -7.57 24.13 20.55
CA ARG A 450 -8.09 22.95 21.25
C ARG A 450 -9.31 23.25 22.09
N VAL A 451 -9.26 24.34 22.87
CA VAL A 451 -10.39 24.76 23.70
C VAL A 451 -11.60 25.07 22.82
N ASN A 452 -11.44 25.87 21.76
CA ASN A 452 -12.54 26.22 20.88
C ASN A 452 -13.17 25.02 20.17
N ALA A 453 -12.37 24.01 19.83
CA ALA A 453 -12.87 22.76 19.24
C ALA A 453 -13.68 21.91 20.24
N LEU A 454 -13.30 21.92 21.53
CA LEU A 454 -13.85 21.02 22.55
C LEU A 454 -14.86 21.68 23.50
N VAL A 455 -14.95 23.00 23.58
CA VAL A 455 -15.70 23.68 24.66
C VAL A 455 -17.18 23.30 24.73
N ASN A 456 -17.79 22.94 23.59
CA ASN A 456 -19.19 22.50 23.52
C ASN A 456 -19.37 20.98 23.68
N VAL A 457 -18.29 20.21 23.66
CA VAL A 457 -18.33 18.74 23.75
C VAL A 457 -18.87 18.27 25.11
N PRO A 458 -18.38 18.76 26.26
CA PRO A 458 -18.92 18.34 27.57
C PRO A 458 -20.42 18.60 27.72
N GLU A 459 -20.90 19.78 27.30
CA GLU A 459 -22.33 20.10 27.33
C GLU A 459 -23.13 19.15 26.42
N THR A 460 -22.62 18.85 25.23
CA THR A 460 -23.31 17.94 24.30
C THR A 460 -23.35 16.50 24.84
N ILE A 461 -22.26 16.00 25.43
CA ILE A 461 -22.23 14.67 26.05
C ILE A 461 -23.32 14.59 27.13
N LEU A 462 -23.35 15.54 28.07
CA LEU A 462 -24.33 15.54 29.15
C LEU A 462 -25.77 15.69 28.63
N GLN A 463 -26.02 16.54 27.64
CA GLN A 463 -27.33 16.67 26.99
C GLN A 463 -27.78 15.36 26.34
N THR A 464 -26.85 14.68 25.66
CA THR A 464 -27.10 13.40 24.98
C THR A 464 -27.41 12.30 25.99
N ILE A 465 -26.67 12.25 27.10
CA ILE A 465 -26.89 11.28 28.17
C ILE A 465 -28.18 11.56 28.93
N ALA A 466 -28.48 12.84 29.20
CA ALA A 466 -29.72 13.26 29.83
C ALA A 466 -30.93 12.73 29.05
N ALA A 467 -30.97 12.97 27.74
CA ALA A 467 -32.06 12.51 26.89
C ALA A 467 -32.05 10.99 26.65
N GLY A 468 -30.88 10.41 26.39
CA GLY A 468 -30.73 9.03 25.94
C GLY A 468 -30.79 7.97 27.03
N PHE A 469 -30.19 8.24 28.19
CA PHE A 469 -30.08 7.28 29.31
C PHE A 469 -30.93 7.67 30.51
N CYS A 470 -31.11 8.97 30.76
CA CYS A 470 -31.87 9.45 31.93
C CYS A 470 -33.34 9.78 31.63
N SER A 471 -33.75 9.80 30.35
CA SER A 471 -35.10 10.22 29.90
C SER A 471 -35.47 11.64 30.32
N ILE A 472 -34.52 12.57 30.28
CA ILE A 472 -34.67 13.97 30.68
C ILE A 472 -34.69 14.88 29.44
N ASP A 473 -35.75 15.69 29.29
CA ASP A 473 -35.78 16.77 28.30
C ASP A 473 -35.05 18.01 28.85
N PHE A 474 -33.74 18.09 28.61
CA PHE A 474 -32.93 19.22 29.08
C PHE A 474 -33.33 20.58 28.48
N ALA A 475 -34.13 20.61 27.40
CA ALA A 475 -34.66 21.86 26.84
C ALA A 475 -35.88 22.39 27.62
N ASN A 476 -36.61 21.51 28.31
CA ASN A 476 -37.79 21.83 29.10
C ASN A 476 -37.73 21.05 30.42
N SER A 477 -37.13 21.66 31.45
CA SER A 477 -37.01 21.03 32.76
C SER A 477 -38.38 20.58 33.28
N PRO A 478 -38.52 19.35 33.78
CA PRO A 478 -39.81 18.84 34.24
C PRO A 478 -40.23 19.55 35.55
N VAL A 479 -41.52 19.45 35.87
CA VAL A 479 -42.08 20.01 37.12
C VAL A 479 -41.49 19.32 38.34
N GLU A 480 -41.26 18.00 38.25
CA GLU A 480 -40.61 17.19 39.26
C GLU A 480 -39.62 16.24 38.59
N LEU A 481 -38.43 16.12 39.19
CA LEU A 481 -37.46 15.07 38.85
C LEU A 481 -37.57 13.94 39.86
N VAL A 482 -37.16 12.74 39.44
CA VAL A 482 -37.14 11.60 40.34
C VAL A 482 -36.07 11.80 41.41
N GLU A 483 -36.39 11.47 42.65
CA GLU A 483 -35.51 11.66 43.81
C GLU A 483 -34.15 10.96 43.64
N ALA A 484 -33.07 11.72 43.76
CA ALA A 484 -31.67 11.29 43.71
C ALA A 484 -30.81 12.21 44.59
N ASP A 485 -29.56 11.81 44.88
CA ASP A 485 -28.62 12.63 45.67
C ASP A 485 -27.99 13.74 44.81
N PHE A 486 -28.73 14.81 44.56
CA PHE A 486 -28.26 15.94 43.74
C PHE A 486 -27.21 16.79 44.44
N ASP A 487 -27.36 17.03 45.75
CA ASP A 487 -26.38 17.76 46.56
C ASP A 487 -25.03 17.01 46.62
N GLY A 488 -25.06 15.69 46.45
CA GLY A 488 -23.90 14.83 46.21
C GLY A 488 -22.99 15.31 45.08
N TYR A 489 -23.52 15.98 44.05
CA TYR A 489 -22.76 16.36 42.84
C TYR A 489 -22.60 17.86 42.63
N PHE A 490 -23.34 18.69 43.37
CA PHE A 490 -23.26 20.14 43.29
C PHE A 490 -22.10 20.70 44.13
N SER A 491 -21.40 21.71 43.62
CA SER A 491 -20.24 22.32 44.31
C SER A 491 -20.58 23.56 45.16
N GLY A 492 -21.85 23.97 45.19
CA GLY A 492 -22.27 25.19 45.89
C GLY A 492 -22.27 25.05 47.42
N GLN A 493 -22.19 26.18 48.12
CA GLN A 493 -22.30 26.23 49.58
C GLN A 493 -23.74 26.10 50.08
N THR A 494 -24.71 26.28 49.19
CA THR A 494 -26.15 26.09 49.43
C THR A 494 -26.64 24.84 48.71
N ALA A 495 -27.79 24.31 49.14
CA ALA A 495 -28.45 23.20 48.45
C ALA A 495 -28.68 23.51 46.97
N PHE A 496 -28.63 22.47 46.14
CA PHE A 496 -28.87 22.58 44.71
C PHE A 496 -30.29 23.08 44.44
N VAL A 497 -30.40 24.12 43.61
CA VAL A 497 -31.68 24.68 43.20
C VAL A 497 -32.03 24.14 41.81
N PHE A 498 -33.15 23.43 41.74
CA PHE A 498 -33.64 22.91 40.47
C PHE A 498 -33.99 24.04 39.50
N PRO A 499 -33.73 23.86 38.19
CA PRO A 499 -34.26 24.75 37.17
C PRO A 499 -35.79 24.81 37.23
N SER A 500 -36.37 25.99 37.03
CA SER A 500 -37.83 26.12 37.01
C SER A 500 -38.45 25.30 35.87
N ALA A 501 -39.65 24.78 36.11
CA ALA A 501 -40.38 24.00 35.11
C ALA A 501 -40.46 24.75 33.76
N GLY A 502 -40.14 24.04 32.67
CA GLY A 502 -40.11 24.58 31.31
C GLY A 502 -38.85 25.40 30.95
N GLN A 503 -37.89 25.58 31.86
CA GLN A 503 -36.62 26.22 31.53
C GLN A 503 -35.59 25.24 30.96
N LYS A 504 -34.71 25.73 30.08
CA LYS A 504 -33.55 24.96 29.60
C LYS A 504 -32.57 24.74 30.75
N MET A 505 -32.13 23.51 30.94
CA MET A 505 -31.09 23.16 31.91
C MET A 505 -29.75 23.78 31.50
N THR A 506 -29.10 24.47 32.44
CA THR A 506 -27.75 24.99 32.26
C THR A 506 -26.72 23.86 32.35
N LEU A 507 -25.48 24.10 31.90
CA LEU A 507 -24.39 23.14 32.07
C LEU A 507 -24.17 22.76 33.55
N SER A 508 -24.33 23.72 34.47
CA SER A 508 -24.26 23.49 35.92
C SER A 508 -25.36 22.52 36.40
N ALA A 509 -26.60 22.74 35.94
CA ALA A 509 -27.69 21.84 36.25
C ALA A 509 -27.47 20.44 35.65
N LEU A 510 -26.97 20.34 34.42
CA LEU A 510 -26.66 19.06 33.77
C LEU A 510 -25.54 18.30 34.49
N LEU A 511 -24.48 19.00 34.92
CA LEU A 511 -23.38 18.46 35.72
C LEU A 511 -23.82 17.91 37.08
N THR A 512 -24.97 18.34 37.59
CA THR A 512 -25.52 17.84 38.85
C THR A 512 -26.54 16.72 38.61
N ILE A 513 -27.50 16.96 37.72
CA ILE A 513 -28.66 16.08 37.50
C ILE A 513 -28.25 14.79 36.80
N VAL A 514 -27.40 14.84 35.78
CA VAL A 514 -27.03 13.65 34.99
C VAL A 514 -26.24 12.63 35.84
N PRO A 515 -25.16 13.01 36.54
CA PRO A 515 -24.44 12.10 37.44
C PRO A 515 -25.33 11.46 38.52
N ALA A 516 -26.16 12.28 39.19
CA ALA A 516 -27.06 11.79 40.24
C ALA A 516 -28.05 10.74 39.70
N MET A 517 -28.57 10.97 38.49
CA MET A 517 -29.52 10.06 37.85
C MET A 517 -28.86 8.76 37.38
N LEU A 518 -27.67 8.83 36.78
CA LEU A 518 -26.89 7.64 36.40
C LEU A 518 -26.50 6.80 37.62
N ALA A 519 -26.07 7.45 38.70
CA ALA A 519 -25.71 6.78 39.96
C ALA A 519 -26.91 6.06 40.57
N ARG A 520 -28.07 6.74 40.62
CA ARG A 520 -29.33 6.14 41.07
C ARG A 520 -29.75 4.93 40.23
N GLN A 521 -29.61 5.02 38.91
CA GLN A 521 -29.93 3.94 37.98
C GLN A 521 -28.92 2.79 38.02
N ARG A 522 -27.75 2.98 38.67
CA ARG A 522 -26.60 2.06 38.66
C ARG A 522 -26.18 1.71 37.23
N THR A 523 -26.14 2.72 36.37
CA THR A 523 -25.78 2.55 34.95
C THR A 523 -24.38 1.98 34.82
N LYS A 524 -24.25 0.85 34.11
CA LYS A 524 -22.96 0.20 33.87
C LYS A 524 -22.09 1.08 32.96
N GLY A 525 -20.79 1.14 33.25
CA GLY A 525 -19.82 1.87 32.44
C GLY A 525 -19.75 3.37 32.69
N ALA A 526 -20.53 3.94 33.61
CA ALA A 526 -20.61 5.40 33.83
C ALA A 526 -19.65 5.92 34.93
N SER A 527 -18.48 5.30 35.09
CA SER A 527 -17.63 5.46 36.29
C SER A 527 -17.15 6.89 36.58
N ALA A 528 -16.58 7.59 35.60
CA ALA A 528 -16.14 8.98 35.70
C ALA A 528 -17.33 9.96 35.71
N LEU A 529 -18.43 9.61 35.05
CA LEU A 529 -19.66 10.39 35.01
C LEU A 529 -20.43 10.38 36.34
N VAL A 530 -20.18 9.41 37.24
CA VAL A 530 -20.82 9.33 38.57
C VAL A 530 -19.86 9.58 39.74
N ASP A 531 -18.61 9.92 39.48
CA ASP A 531 -17.62 10.20 40.53
C ASP A 531 -17.79 11.63 41.07
N ALA A 532 -18.40 11.77 42.24
CA ALA A 532 -18.64 13.06 42.89
C ALA A 532 -17.35 13.85 43.16
N GLU A 533 -16.23 13.18 43.43
CA GLU A 533 -14.94 13.84 43.69
C GLU A 533 -14.38 14.49 42.42
N GLN A 534 -14.70 13.94 41.25
CA GLN A 534 -14.33 14.50 39.95
C GLN A 534 -15.35 15.52 39.45
N ILE A 535 -16.65 15.29 39.65
CA ILE A 535 -17.73 16.16 39.15
C ILE A 535 -17.80 17.50 39.88
N ARG A 536 -17.72 17.52 41.22
CA ARG A 536 -17.86 18.77 42.00
C ARG A 536 -16.85 19.85 41.56
N PRO A 537 -15.54 19.56 41.42
CA PRO A 537 -14.57 20.56 40.96
C PRO A 537 -14.84 21.13 39.56
N LEU A 538 -15.58 20.42 38.68
CA LEU A 538 -15.84 20.87 37.31
C LEU A 538 -16.79 22.08 37.25
N HIS A 539 -17.62 22.31 38.25
CA HIS A 539 -18.47 23.50 38.29
C HIS A 539 -17.64 24.80 38.20
N GLY A 540 -16.55 24.91 38.97
CA GLY A 540 -15.63 26.04 38.86
C GLY A 540 -14.65 25.92 37.69
N LYS A 541 -14.09 24.73 37.46
CA LYS A 541 -13.01 24.55 36.47
C LYS A 541 -13.50 24.53 35.01
N LEU A 542 -14.63 23.92 34.73
CA LEU A 542 -15.17 23.79 33.37
C LEU A 542 -16.08 24.97 33.01
N ILE A 543 -17.01 25.33 33.90
CA ILE A 543 -18.02 26.35 33.59
C ILE A 543 -17.42 27.75 33.68
N ASP A 544 -16.84 28.09 34.84
CA ASP A 544 -16.40 29.47 35.11
C ASP A 544 -15.06 29.79 34.46
N ALA A 545 -14.12 28.84 34.43
CA ALA A 545 -12.78 29.09 33.90
C ALA A 545 -12.62 28.83 32.39
N VAL A 546 -13.52 28.07 31.75
CA VAL A 546 -13.37 27.68 30.34
C VAL A 546 -14.59 28.04 29.50
N ARG A 547 -15.77 27.49 29.82
CA ARG A 547 -16.98 27.62 28.98
C ARG A 547 -17.49 29.06 28.91
N ASN A 548 -17.69 29.72 30.06
CA ASN A 548 -18.19 31.09 30.08
C ASN A 548 -17.20 32.09 29.43
N PRO A 549 -15.88 32.00 29.71
CA PRO A 549 -14.87 32.78 28.99
C PRO A 549 -14.88 32.58 27.47
N ALA A 550 -14.98 31.33 26.99
CA ALA A 550 -15.01 31.04 25.56
C ALA A 550 -16.26 31.58 24.85
N ALA A 551 -17.41 31.60 25.54
CA ALA A 551 -18.69 32.02 24.98
C ALA A 551 -18.87 33.54 24.93
N HIS A 552 -18.18 34.31 25.79
CA HIS A 552 -18.53 35.70 26.07
C HIS A 552 -17.36 36.70 26.00
N THR A 553 -16.12 36.23 25.83
CA THR A 553 -14.92 37.08 25.86
C THR A 553 -13.84 36.59 24.89
N VAL A 554 -12.94 37.48 24.44
CA VAL A 554 -11.72 37.09 23.73
C VAL A 554 -10.66 36.74 24.77
N VAL A 555 -10.45 35.46 25.03
CA VAL A 555 -9.54 34.97 26.09
C VAL A 555 -8.38 34.20 25.49
N ALA A 556 -7.18 34.48 26.00
CA ALA A 556 -6.00 33.67 25.74
C ALA A 556 -6.02 32.45 26.66
N PHE A 557 -6.46 31.31 26.13
CA PHE A 557 -6.45 30.04 26.86
C PHE A 557 -5.04 29.49 27.03
N ALA A 558 -4.73 28.98 28.22
CA ALA A 558 -3.46 28.34 28.53
C ALA A 558 -3.52 26.83 28.24
N SER A 559 -2.36 26.18 28.13
CA SER A 559 -2.28 24.72 27.91
C SER A 559 -3.05 23.92 28.96
N ARG A 560 -3.00 24.34 30.23
CA ARG A 560 -3.74 23.69 31.34
C ARG A 560 -5.26 23.66 31.11
N ASP A 561 -5.82 24.65 30.42
CA ASP A 561 -7.26 24.75 30.17
C ASP A 561 -7.66 23.77 29.05
N ALA A 562 -6.80 23.63 28.05
CA ALA A 562 -6.93 22.64 26.99
C ALA A 562 -6.75 21.20 27.54
N ASP A 563 -5.76 20.98 28.38
CA ASP A 563 -5.46 19.66 28.98
C ASP A 563 -6.62 19.21 29.90
N LEU A 564 -7.20 20.14 30.67
CA LEU A 564 -8.41 19.88 31.46
C LEU A 564 -9.58 19.43 30.56
N LEU A 565 -9.87 20.17 29.50
CA LEU A 565 -10.96 19.82 28.58
C LEU A 565 -10.74 18.46 27.93
N GLN A 566 -9.51 18.16 27.51
CA GLN A 566 -9.16 16.86 26.93
C GLN A 566 -9.38 15.73 27.93
N GLN A 567 -8.95 15.90 29.17
CA GLN A 567 -9.14 14.90 30.22
C GLN A 567 -10.62 14.64 30.50
N VAL A 568 -11.43 15.70 30.61
CA VAL A 568 -12.88 15.59 30.84
C VAL A 568 -13.57 14.93 29.65
N CYS A 569 -13.33 15.40 28.42
CA CYS A 569 -13.91 14.82 27.22
C CYS A 569 -13.51 13.35 27.05
N GLY A 570 -12.22 13.02 27.22
CA GLY A 570 -11.71 11.66 27.06
C GLY A 570 -12.30 10.67 28.07
N SER A 571 -12.33 11.05 29.35
CA SER A 571 -12.92 10.19 30.41
C SER A 571 -14.42 9.98 30.22
N TRP A 572 -15.17 11.04 29.88
CA TRP A 572 -16.61 10.92 29.65
C TRP A 572 -16.95 10.18 28.36
N LEU A 573 -16.13 10.31 27.31
CA LEU A 573 -16.29 9.50 26.10
C LEU A 573 -16.03 8.04 26.37
N HIS A 574 -15.00 7.70 27.15
CA HIS A 574 -14.72 6.33 27.55
C HIS A 574 -15.92 5.70 28.26
N ASP A 575 -16.51 6.42 29.23
CA ASP A 575 -17.72 5.96 29.91
C ASP A 575 -18.91 5.82 28.96
N TRP A 576 -19.14 6.80 28.06
CA TRP A 576 -20.26 6.73 27.11
C TRP A 576 -20.09 5.53 26.14
N ILE A 577 -18.89 5.27 25.65
CA ILE A 577 -18.58 4.08 24.83
C ILE A 577 -18.97 2.80 25.58
N ALA A 578 -18.57 2.68 26.86
CA ALA A 578 -18.92 1.54 27.69
C ALA A 578 -20.44 1.45 27.96
N MET A 579 -21.12 2.58 28.14
CA MET A 579 -22.58 2.64 28.33
C MET A 579 -23.36 2.19 27.09
N GLU A 580 -22.84 2.39 25.87
CA GLU A 580 -23.42 1.83 24.63
C GLU A 580 -23.07 0.34 24.44
N GLY A 581 -22.17 -0.22 25.26
CA GLY A 581 -21.76 -1.62 25.21
C GLY A 581 -20.57 -1.91 24.29
N TYR A 582 -19.82 -0.89 23.88
CA TYR A 582 -18.57 -1.05 23.12
C TYR A 582 -17.37 -1.21 24.06
N GLU A 583 -16.34 -1.96 23.65
CA GLU A 583 -15.11 -2.13 24.44
C GLU A 583 -14.14 -0.97 24.19
N SER A 584 -14.14 -0.42 22.98
CA SER A 584 -13.23 0.63 22.55
C SER A 584 -13.84 1.58 21.52
N GLU A 585 -13.16 2.69 21.24
CA GLU A 585 -13.52 3.60 20.15
C GLU A 585 -13.50 2.91 18.77
N GLU A 586 -12.69 1.86 18.59
CA GLU A 586 -12.57 1.15 17.31
C GLU A 586 -13.80 0.31 16.98
N ASP A 587 -14.61 -0.02 17.99
CA ASP A 587 -15.83 -0.82 17.85
C ASP A 587 -17.03 0.01 17.39
N ILE A 588 -16.97 1.34 17.51
CA ILE A 588 -18.05 2.24 17.13
C ILE A 588 -18.35 2.04 15.63
N PRO A 589 -19.62 1.79 15.25
CA PRO A 589 -20.01 1.71 13.84
C PRO A 589 -19.52 2.94 13.07
N GLY A 590 -19.14 2.80 11.80
CA GLY A 590 -18.61 3.94 11.02
C GLY A 590 -17.14 4.29 11.30
N ILE A 591 -16.58 4.03 12.49
CA ILE A 591 -15.12 3.90 12.69
C ILE A 591 -14.71 2.49 12.26
N ARG A 592 -15.38 1.49 12.84
CA ARG A 592 -15.28 0.10 12.40
C ARG A 592 -15.72 -0.02 10.95
N GLY A 593 -14.91 -0.68 10.14
CA GLY A 593 -15.20 -0.88 8.72
C GLY A 593 -14.95 0.33 7.83
N THR A 594 -14.33 1.42 8.36
CA THR A 594 -13.87 2.53 7.52
C THR A 594 -13.00 2.00 6.37
N PRO A 595 -13.22 2.42 5.12
CA PRO A 595 -12.41 1.99 3.98
C PRO A 595 -10.91 2.21 4.23
N SER A 596 -10.18 1.10 4.39
CA SER A 596 -8.74 1.12 4.62
C SER A 596 -7.99 1.50 3.34
N CYS A 597 -6.76 1.96 3.49
CA CYS A 597 -5.92 2.28 2.32
C CYS A 597 -5.66 1.03 1.45
N GLU A 598 -5.57 -0.15 2.07
CA GLU A 598 -5.47 -1.43 1.37
C GLU A 598 -6.73 -1.74 0.56
N ALA A 599 -7.92 -1.63 1.17
CA ALA A 599 -9.17 -1.94 0.49
C ALA A 599 -9.43 -0.98 -0.69
N LEU A 600 -9.12 0.31 -0.51
CA LEU A 600 -9.17 1.30 -1.58
C LEU A 600 -8.12 1.04 -2.67
N GLY A 601 -6.93 0.56 -2.28
CA GLY A 601 -5.89 0.12 -3.21
C GLY A 601 -6.34 -1.07 -4.07
N THR A 602 -6.98 -2.08 -3.47
CA THR A 602 -7.57 -3.21 -4.19
C THR A 602 -8.62 -2.74 -5.18
N LEU A 603 -9.57 -1.91 -4.74
CA LEU A 603 -10.58 -1.32 -5.61
C LEU A 603 -9.95 -0.53 -6.76
N LEU A 604 -8.86 0.18 -6.53
CA LEU A 604 -8.22 0.98 -7.58
C LEU A 604 -7.69 0.11 -8.74
N MET A 605 -7.17 -1.09 -8.46
CA MET A 605 -6.52 -1.93 -9.47
C MET A 605 -7.47 -2.86 -10.22
N GLY A 606 -8.56 -3.31 -9.58
CA GLY A 606 -9.50 -4.28 -10.15
C GLY A 606 -9.49 -5.60 -9.41
#